data_AF-A0A7V3FZX8-F1
#
_entry.id   AF-A0A7V3FZX8-F1
#
_cell.length_a   1.000
_cell.length_b   1.000
_cell.length_c   1.000
_cell.angle_alpha   90.00
_cell.angle_beta   90.00
_cell.angle_gamma   90.00
#
_symmetry.space_group_name_H-M   'P 1'
#
loop_
_entity.id
_entity.type
_entity.pdbx_description
1 polymer ?
#
loop_
_entity_poly.entity_id
_entity_poly.type
_entity_poly.pdbx_seq_one_letter_code
_entity_poly.pdbx_strand_id
1 'polypeptide(L)'
;MPTRQAGELRDLCRCCRRWLEVASLFVWRRRSRLRISDAEYDELYRQLLAACDAAVVAGGPAWCGELAELVRPWLDCRTLERADREILVGVVLRCQQIDRQINGPTWGLLLRRWGPLVSLVISGMLLGVLLVGNLDWIGPPVAVFLGDFWRGMVAAVQRSTLTEPLVVGGLVVAAAMATLLRVWRQ
;
A
#
# COMPACT_ATOMS: atom_id res chain seq x y z
N MET A 1 22.62 16.91 -20.15
CA MET A 1 22.97 15.72 -19.35
C MET A 1 21.91 15.17 -18.38
N PRO A 2 20.71 15.77 -18.13
CA PRO A 2 19.77 15.22 -17.14
C PRO A 2 19.01 13.96 -17.60
N THR A 3 19.00 13.66 -18.90
CA THR A 3 18.23 12.53 -19.45
C THR A 3 18.85 11.17 -19.17
N ARG A 4 20.17 11.08 -19.01
CA ARG A 4 20.88 9.81 -18.72
C ARG A 4 20.65 9.35 -17.28
N GLN A 5 20.81 10.26 -16.32
CA GLN A 5 20.57 10.01 -14.89
C GLN A 5 19.12 9.56 -14.62
N ALA A 6 18.14 10.17 -15.31
CA ALA A 6 16.75 9.76 -15.21
C ALA A 6 16.48 8.36 -15.80
N GLY A 7 17.29 7.89 -16.74
CA GLY A 7 17.22 6.51 -17.25
C GLY A 7 17.72 5.52 -16.20
N GLU A 8 18.93 5.75 -15.68
CA GLU A 8 19.58 4.88 -14.69
C GLU A 8 18.75 4.74 -13.40
N LEU A 9 18.16 5.84 -12.91
CA LEU A 9 17.25 5.79 -11.76
C LEU A 9 15.98 4.98 -12.02
N ARG A 10 15.43 5.03 -13.24
CA ARG A 10 14.23 4.26 -13.61
C ARG A 10 14.53 2.76 -13.67
N ASP A 11 15.69 2.40 -14.21
CA ASP A 11 16.13 1.00 -14.28
C ASP A 11 16.40 0.46 -12.86
N LEU A 12 17.05 1.24 -12.01
CA LEU A 12 17.25 0.92 -10.59
C LEU A 12 15.90 0.70 -9.86
N CYS A 13 14.93 1.60 -10.05
CA CYS A 13 13.59 1.44 -9.46
C CYS A 13 12.91 0.15 -9.92
N ARG A 14 13.02 -0.18 -11.20
CA ARG A 14 12.43 -1.39 -11.77
C ARG A 14 13.06 -2.65 -11.17
N CYS A 15 14.39 -2.72 -11.12
CA CYS A 15 15.12 -3.83 -10.52
C CYS A 15 14.81 -3.97 -9.03
N CYS A 16 14.80 -2.86 -8.29
CA CYS A 16 14.49 -2.83 -6.86
C CYS A 16 13.08 -3.35 -6.56
N ARG A 17 12.07 -2.90 -7.30
CA ARG A 17 10.69 -3.41 -7.15
C ARG A 17 10.58 -4.90 -7.45
N ARG A 18 11.21 -5.35 -8.54
CA ARG A 18 11.20 -6.77 -8.91
C ARG A 18 11.88 -7.62 -7.83
N TRP A 19 13.02 -7.19 -7.31
CA TRP A 19 13.70 -7.87 -6.20
C TRP A 19 12.86 -7.88 -4.92
N LEU A 20 12.20 -6.77 -4.57
CA LEU A 20 11.27 -6.68 -3.44
C LEU A 20 10.11 -7.68 -3.56
N GLU A 21 9.56 -7.86 -4.76
CA GLU A 21 8.53 -8.88 -5.02
C GLU A 21 9.06 -10.28 -4.73
N VAL A 22 10.27 -10.61 -5.19
CA VAL A 22 10.93 -11.90 -4.92
C VAL A 22 11.18 -12.09 -3.43
N ALA A 23 11.86 -11.15 -2.77
CA ALA A 23 12.16 -11.21 -1.34
C ALA A 23 10.89 -11.34 -0.48
N SER A 24 9.80 -10.68 -0.88
CA SER A 24 8.50 -10.82 -0.22
C SER A 24 7.96 -12.25 -0.28
N LEU A 25 8.19 -13.01 -1.36
CA LEU A 25 7.77 -14.42 -1.43
C LEU A 25 8.43 -15.27 -0.33
N PHE A 26 9.69 -14.99 -0.01
CA PHE A 26 10.43 -15.67 1.06
C PHE A 26 9.94 -15.26 2.45
N VAL A 27 9.69 -13.96 2.69
CA VAL A 27 9.12 -13.44 3.95
C VAL A 27 7.78 -14.12 4.30
N TRP A 28 6.90 -14.27 3.31
CA TRP A 28 5.56 -14.83 3.50
C TRP A 28 5.51 -16.36 3.38
N ARG A 29 6.65 -17.04 3.18
CA ARG A 29 6.77 -18.49 2.97
C ARG A 29 5.75 -19.03 1.95
N ARG A 30 5.42 -18.25 0.91
CA ARG A 30 4.40 -18.64 -0.07
C ARG A 30 4.92 -19.77 -0.94
N ARG A 31 4.06 -20.74 -1.30
CA ARG A 31 4.38 -21.81 -2.27
C ARG A 31 4.91 -21.27 -3.61
N SER A 32 4.55 -20.03 -3.96
CA SER A 32 5.05 -19.32 -5.14
C SER A 32 6.57 -19.12 -5.15
N ARG A 33 7.28 -19.30 -4.02
CA ARG A 33 8.76 -19.29 -3.98
C ARG A 33 9.39 -20.31 -4.94
N LEU A 34 8.69 -21.42 -5.22
CA LEU A 34 9.14 -22.47 -6.12
C LEU A 34 9.13 -22.07 -7.61
N ARG A 35 8.64 -20.86 -7.94
CA ARG A 35 8.53 -20.39 -9.32
C ARG A 35 9.75 -19.64 -9.82
N ILE A 36 10.64 -19.19 -8.93
CA ILE A 36 11.87 -18.51 -9.31
C ILE A 36 13.01 -19.51 -9.26
N SER A 37 13.65 -19.72 -10.39
CA SER A 37 14.88 -20.50 -10.47
C SER A 37 16.06 -19.72 -9.88
N ASP A 38 17.05 -20.44 -9.35
CA ASP A 38 18.28 -19.83 -8.84
C ASP A 38 18.96 -18.94 -9.91
N ALA A 39 18.95 -19.36 -11.18
CA ALA A 39 19.52 -18.58 -12.29
C ALA A 39 18.77 -17.26 -12.56
N GLU A 40 17.44 -17.26 -12.46
CA GLU A 40 16.64 -16.03 -12.58
C GLU A 40 16.89 -15.06 -11.43
N TYR A 41 17.09 -15.59 -10.22
CA TYR A 41 17.46 -14.79 -9.06
C TYR A 41 18.83 -14.16 -9.21
N ASP A 42 19.84 -14.95 -9.60
CA ASP A 42 21.22 -14.49 -9.79
C ASP A 42 21.31 -13.39 -10.86
N GLU A 43 20.57 -13.53 -11.95
CA GLU A 43 20.48 -12.50 -12.98
C GLU A 43 19.82 -11.21 -12.44
N LEU A 44 18.71 -11.34 -11.71
CA LEU A 44 18.06 -10.19 -11.08
C LEU A 44 18.97 -9.48 -10.07
N TYR A 45 19.70 -10.25 -9.27
CA TYR A 45 20.65 -9.73 -8.29
C TYR A 45 21.81 -8.96 -8.97
N ARG A 46 22.40 -9.54 -10.03
CA ARG A 46 23.45 -8.86 -10.81
C ARG A 46 22.94 -7.57 -11.47
N GLN A 47 21.74 -7.61 -12.07
CA GLN A 47 21.13 -6.42 -12.67
C GLN A 47 20.88 -5.32 -11.63
N LEU A 48 20.44 -5.68 -10.43
CA LEU A 48 20.19 -4.73 -9.36
C LEU A 48 21.48 -4.06 -8.88
N LEU A 49 22.53 -4.85 -8.61
CA LEU A 49 23.83 -4.29 -8.19
C LEU A 49 24.46 -3.42 -9.29
N ALA A 50 24.42 -3.87 -10.54
CA ALA A 50 24.92 -3.08 -11.67
C ALA A 50 24.16 -1.74 -11.80
N ALA A 51 22.85 -1.74 -11.57
CA ALA A 51 22.05 -0.51 -11.57
C ALA A 51 22.38 0.40 -10.39
N CYS A 52 22.65 -0.16 -9.20
CA CYS A 52 23.12 0.62 -8.04
C CYS A 52 24.48 1.27 -8.33
N ASP A 53 25.44 0.50 -8.83
CA ASP A 53 26.80 0.99 -9.15
C ASP A 53 26.75 2.08 -10.22
N ALA A 54 25.97 1.87 -11.28
CA ALA A 54 25.77 2.87 -12.33
C ALA A 54 25.16 4.17 -11.76
N ALA A 55 24.13 4.06 -10.92
CA ALA A 55 23.50 5.21 -10.28
C ALA A 55 24.48 5.96 -9.37
N VAL A 56 25.32 5.26 -8.60
CA VAL A 56 26.35 5.89 -7.73
C VAL A 56 27.39 6.63 -8.58
N VAL A 57 27.90 6.01 -9.64
CA VAL A 57 28.86 6.64 -10.57
C VAL A 57 28.27 7.88 -11.24
N ALA A 58 26.97 7.88 -11.53
CA ALA A 58 26.26 9.02 -12.10
C ALA A 58 25.94 10.15 -11.11
N GLY A 59 26.47 10.09 -9.88
CA GLY A 59 26.15 11.07 -8.83
C GLY A 59 24.72 10.95 -8.33
N GLY A 60 24.19 9.74 -8.34
CA GLY A 60 22.89 9.40 -7.77
C GLY A 60 22.83 9.68 -6.27
N PRO A 61 21.62 9.74 -5.71
CA PRO A 61 21.40 10.00 -4.29
C PRO A 61 22.02 8.91 -3.38
N ALA A 62 22.34 9.29 -2.13
CA ALA A 62 23.02 8.43 -1.16
C ALA A 62 22.33 7.08 -0.91
N TRP A 63 21.00 7.04 -0.99
CA TRP A 63 20.23 5.81 -0.81
C TRP A 63 20.56 4.71 -1.85
N CYS A 64 21.16 5.04 -3.00
CA CYS A 64 21.63 4.04 -3.96
C CYS A 64 22.72 3.14 -3.35
N GLY A 65 23.66 3.74 -2.61
CA GLY A 65 24.69 3.00 -1.90
C GLY A 65 24.13 2.18 -0.73
N GLU A 66 23.21 2.78 0.03
CA GLU A 66 22.52 2.06 1.13
C GLU A 66 21.73 0.85 0.62
N LEU A 67 21.07 0.97 -0.53
CA LEU A 67 20.36 -0.15 -1.16
C LEU A 67 21.33 -1.26 -1.58
N ALA A 68 22.48 -0.93 -2.15
CA ALA A 68 23.50 -1.91 -2.52
C ALA A 68 24.01 -2.68 -1.30
N GLU A 69 24.35 -1.98 -0.22
CA GLU A 69 24.82 -2.59 1.04
C GLU A 69 23.75 -3.48 1.68
N LEU A 70 22.48 -3.08 1.60
CA LEU A 70 21.38 -3.85 2.15
C LEU A 70 21.09 -5.14 1.35
N VAL A 71 21.36 -5.13 0.04
CA VAL A 71 21.09 -6.28 -0.84
C VAL A 71 22.26 -7.25 -0.92
N ARG A 72 23.51 -6.77 -0.78
CA ARG A 72 24.75 -7.57 -0.88
C ARG A 72 24.78 -8.89 -0.09
N PRO A 73 24.21 -9.00 1.12
CA PRO A 73 24.23 -10.26 1.88
C PRO A 73 23.38 -11.38 1.25
N TRP A 74 22.46 -11.04 0.35
CA TRP A 74 21.43 -11.94 -0.20
C TRP A 74 21.83 -12.43 -1.60
N LEU A 75 23.00 -13.06 -1.70
CA LEU A 75 23.61 -13.45 -2.97
C LEU A 75 22.78 -14.48 -3.75
N ASP A 76 22.10 -15.38 -3.06
CA ASP A 76 21.35 -16.49 -3.68
C ASP A 76 19.99 -16.77 -2.99
N CYS A 77 19.12 -17.54 -3.64
CA CYS A 77 17.83 -17.95 -3.05
C CYS A 77 17.98 -18.75 -1.74
N ARG A 78 19.09 -19.46 -1.53
CA ARG A 78 19.32 -20.33 -0.37
C ARG A 78 19.63 -19.50 0.88
N THR A 79 20.37 -18.41 0.74
CA THR A 79 20.62 -17.43 1.79
C THR A 79 19.32 -16.77 2.23
N LEU A 80 18.46 -16.39 1.28
CA LEU A 80 17.11 -15.92 1.59
C LEU A 80 16.26 -16.99 2.30
N GLU A 81 16.34 -18.25 1.89
CA GLU A 81 15.56 -19.32 2.53
C GLU A 81 16.03 -19.64 3.96
N ARG A 82 17.34 -19.56 4.22
CA ARG A 82 17.93 -19.83 5.55
C ARG A 82 17.85 -18.64 6.51
N ALA A 83 17.66 -17.43 5.98
CA ALA A 83 17.56 -16.23 6.78
C ALA A 83 16.38 -16.31 7.78
N ASP A 84 16.58 -15.73 8.96
CA ASP A 84 15.46 -15.54 9.87
C ASP A 84 14.42 -14.62 9.20
N ARG A 85 13.15 -15.00 9.34
CA ARG A 85 12.01 -14.23 8.83
C ARG A 85 12.06 -12.78 9.34
N GLU A 86 12.47 -12.55 10.58
CA GLU A 86 12.54 -11.21 11.16
C GLU A 86 13.58 -10.33 10.44
N ILE A 87 14.73 -10.91 10.09
CA ILE A 87 15.78 -10.23 9.34
C ILE A 87 15.26 -9.86 7.94
N LEU A 88 14.64 -10.81 7.24
CA LEU A 88 14.08 -10.56 5.91
C LEU A 88 12.98 -9.50 5.93
N VAL A 89 12.11 -9.51 6.96
CA VAL A 89 11.08 -8.47 7.14
C VAL A 89 11.75 -7.10 7.30
N GLY A 90 12.79 -6.99 8.14
CA GLY A 90 13.52 -5.75 8.33
C GLY A 90 14.14 -5.21 7.03
N VAL A 91 14.76 -6.10 6.24
CA VAL A 91 15.34 -5.77 4.93
C VAL A 91 14.27 -5.29 3.95
N VAL A 92 13.17 -6.03 3.81
CA VAL A 92 12.04 -5.65 2.94
C VAL A 92 11.45 -4.31 3.35
N LEU A 93 11.28 -4.05 4.66
CA LEU A 93 10.77 -2.77 5.15
C LEU A 93 11.72 -1.61 4.83
N ARG A 94 13.03 -1.78 4.99
CA ARG A 94 14.02 -0.75 4.63
C ARG A 94 14.05 -0.49 3.13
N CYS A 95 14.02 -1.53 2.29
CA CYS A 95 13.89 -1.37 0.84
C CYS A 95 12.60 -0.64 0.45
N GLN A 96 11.47 -0.94 1.09
CA GLN A 96 10.22 -0.22 0.86
C GLN A 96 10.29 1.25 1.28
N GLN A 97 11.01 1.56 2.36
CA GLN A 97 11.25 2.94 2.77
C GLN A 97 12.06 3.70 1.72
N ILE A 98 13.11 3.08 1.17
CA ILE A 98 13.88 3.64 0.05
C ILE A 98 12.98 3.81 -1.18
N ASP A 99 12.19 2.81 -1.56
CA ASP A 99 11.26 2.90 -2.70
C ASP A 99 10.27 4.07 -2.56
N ARG A 100 9.78 4.35 -1.34
CA ARG A 100 8.93 5.51 -1.04
C ARG A 100 9.66 6.84 -1.13
N GLN A 101 10.95 6.90 -0.80
CA GLN A 101 11.74 8.12 -0.99
C GLN A 101 11.92 8.43 -2.49
N ILE A 102 12.01 7.39 -3.33
CA ILE A 102 12.22 7.55 -4.76
C ILE A 102 10.92 7.89 -5.50
N ASN A 103 9.86 7.13 -5.23
CA ASN A 103 8.59 7.24 -5.96
C ASN A 103 7.58 8.16 -5.29
N GLY A 104 7.96 8.77 -4.16
CA GLY A 104 7.01 9.40 -3.25
C GLY A 104 6.13 8.36 -2.54
N PRO A 105 5.17 8.82 -1.71
CA PRO A 105 4.24 7.92 -1.04
C PRO A 105 3.50 7.08 -2.09
N THR A 106 3.72 5.76 -2.08
CA THR A 106 3.15 4.79 -3.02
C THR A 106 1.67 4.54 -2.72
N TRP A 107 0.85 5.59 -2.82
CA TRP A 107 -0.61 5.52 -2.73
C TRP A 107 -1.19 4.49 -3.71
N GLY A 108 -0.53 4.22 -4.85
CA GLY A 108 -1.00 3.27 -5.86
C GLY A 108 -1.10 1.82 -5.41
N LEU A 109 -0.22 1.33 -4.54
CA LEU A 109 -0.30 -0.05 -4.03
C LEU A 109 -1.36 -0.18 -2.93
N LEU A 110 -1.50 0.85 -2.08
CA LEU A 110 -2.60 0.93 -1.13
C LEU A 110 -3.94 1.07 -1.86
N LEU A 111 -4.08 1.96 -2.83
CA LEU A 111 -5.28 2.10 -3.64
C LEU A 111 -5.58 0.84 -4.46
N ARG A 112 -4.60 0.04 -4.87
CA ARG A 112 -4.88 -1.22 -5.59
C ARG A 112 -5.37 -2.32 -4.65
N ARG A 113 -4.81 -2.41 -3.43
CA ARG A 113 -5.24 -3.39 -2.42
C ARG A 113 -6.56 -2.99 -1.76
N TRP A 114 -6.77 -1.69 -1.53
CA TRP A 114 -7.98 -1.12 -0.95
C TRP A 114 -8.96 -0.65 -2.01
N GLY A 115 -8.63 -0.77 -3.29
CA GLY A 115 -9.46 -0.36 -4.43
C GLY A 115 -10.90 -0.86 -4.32
N PRO A 116 -11.16 -2.15 -4.05
CA PRO A 116 -12.53 -2.61 -3.85
C PRO A 116 -13.19 -1.99 -2.61
N LEU A 117 -12.45 -1.78 -1.51
CA LEU A 117 -12.99 -1.14 -0.29
C LEU A 117 -13.32 0.33 -0.51
N VAL A 118 -12.39 1.09 -1.11
CA VAL A 118 -12.56 2.49 -1.46
C VAL A 118 -13.70 2.65 -2.47
N SER A 119 -13.77 1.76 -3.47
CA SER A 119 -14.88 1.69 -4.43
C SER A 119 -16.22 1.47 -3.74
N LEU A 120 -16.30 0.55 -2.77
CA LEU A 120 -17.52 0.30 -2.01
C LEU A 120 -17.94 1.51 -1.17
N VAL A 121 -16.99 2.17 -0.52
CA VAL A 121 -17.25 3.39 0.26
C VAL A 121 -17.76 4.52 -0.64
N ILE A 122 -17.09 4.78 -1.77
CA ILE A 122 -17.50 5.81 -2.73
C ILE A 122 -18.87 5.47 -3.32
N SER A 123 -19.09 4.23 -3.74
CA SER A 123 -20.37 3.79 -4.30
C SER A 123 -21.50 3.92 -3.29
N GLY A 124 -21.27 3.55 -2.03
CA GLY A 124 -22.26 3.70 -0.96
C GLY A 124 -22.57 5.17 -0.67
N MET A 125 -21.54 6.03 -0.66
CA MET A 125 -21.70 7.47 -0.47
C MET A 125 -22.49 8.10 -1.63
N LEU A 126 -22.16 7.75 -2.87
CA LEU A 126 -22.85 8.27 -4.07
C LEU A 126 -24.31 7.84 -4.08
N LEU A 127 -24.59 6.57 -3.78
CA LEU A 127 -25.95 6.04 -3.71
C LEU A 127 -26.75 6.71 -2.58
N GLY A 128 -26.13 6.95 -1.42
CA GLY A 128 -26.75 7.68 -0.32
C GLY A 128 -27.13 9.10 -0.69
N VAL A 129 -26.24 9.84 -1.35
CA VAL A 129 -26.52 11.20 -1.83
C VAL A 129 -27.65 11.20 -2.87
N LEU A 130 -27.62 10.24 -3.81
CA LEU A 130 -28.61 10.15 -4.88
C LEU A 130 -29.99 9.77 -4.34
N LEU A 131 -30.05 8.91 -3.32
CA LEU A 131 -31.29 8.58 -2.60
C LEU A 131 -31.82 9.80 -1.85
N VAL A 132 -30.98 10.55 -1.14
CA VAL A 132 -31.41 11.77 -0.42
C VAL A 132 -31.91 12.84 -1.38
N GLY A 133 -31.23 13.05 -2.52
CA GLY A 133 -31.63 14.05 -3.51
C GLY A 133 -32.88 13.68 -4.31
N ASN A 134 -33.18 12.38 -4.51
CA ASN A 134 -34.45 11.95 -5.10
C ASN A 134 -35.60 11.89 -4.08
N LEU A 135 -35.30 11.90 -2.78
CA LEU A 135 -36.27 11.90 -1.70
C LEU A 135 -36.60 13.32 -1.21
N ASP A 136 -36.81 14.27 -2.13
CA ASP A 136 -37.38 15.59 -1.80
C ASP A 136 -38.76 15.48 -1.09
N TRP A 137 -39.38 14.29 -1.12
CA TRP A 137 -40.62 13.99 -0.41
C TRP A 137 -40.42 13.64 1.09
N ILE A 138 -39.23 13.23 1.55
CA ILE A 138 -39.00 12.75 2.93
C ILE A 138 -38.25 13.78 3.80
N GLY A 139 -38.74 15.03 3.79
CA GLY A 139 -38.82 15.96 4.93
C GLY A 139 -37.55 16.44 5.70
N PRO A 140 -37.75 17.39 6.65
CA PRO A 140 -36.70 17.99 7.50
C PRO A 140 -35.98 17.09 8.54
N PRO A 141 -36.47 15.91 8.99
CA PRO A 141 -35.78 15.18 10.06
C PRO A 141 -34.45 14.52 9.63
N VAL A 142 -34.23 14.31 8.33
CA VAL A 142 -32.98 13.69 7.84
C VAL A 142 -31.80 14.67 7.95
N ALA A 143 -32.02 15.95 7.68
CA ALA A 143 -30.98 16.98 7.79
C ALA A 143 -30.48 17.17 9.23
N VAL A 144 -31.39 17.11 10.21
CA VAL A 144 -31.04 17.21 11.64
C VAL A 144 -30.20 16.01 12.07
N PHE A 145 -30.61 14.80 11.69
CA PHE A 145 -29.86 13.58 11.99
C PHE A 145 -28.45 13.58 11.38
N LEU A 146 -28.31 14.03 10.13
CA LEU A 146 -27.00 14.11 9.46
C LEU A 146 -26.06 15.10 10.17
N GLY A 147 -26.61 16.24 10.63
CA GLY A 147 -25.86 17.25 11.37
C GLY A 147 -25.39 16.79 12.75
N ASP A 148 -26.23 16.04 13.48
CA ASP A 148 -25.86 15.47 14.78
C ASP A 148 -24.84 14.32 14.62
N PHE A 149 -25.02 13.49 13.60
CA PHE A 149 -24.07 12.44 13.26
C PHE A 149 -22.69 13.00 12.87
N TRP A 150 -22.66 14.05 12.04
CA TRP A 150 -21.42 14.71 11.63
C TRP A 150 -20.68 15.31 12.84
N ARG A 151 -21.39 15.97 13.76
CA ARG A 151 -20.80 16.50 14.99
C ARG A 151 -20.25 15.39 15.89
N GLY A 152 -20.95 14.26 16.01
CA GLY A 152 -20.45 13.08 16.72
C GLY A 152 -19.18 12.50 16.09
N MET A 153 -19.14 12.42 14.75
CA MET A 153 -17.94 11.96 14.03
C MET A 153 -16.75 12.88 14.21
N VAL A 154 -16.93 14.21 14.08
CA VAL A 154 -15.83 15.17 14.24
C VAL A 154 -15.25 15.07 15.66
N ALA A 155 -16.10 14.93 16.68
CA ALA A 155 -15.66 14.74 18.06
C ALA A 155 -14.92 13.39 18.28
N ALA A 156 -15.37 12.32 17.63
CA ALA A 156 -14.73 11.00 17.72
C ALA A 156 -13.37 10.96 16.98
N VAL A 157 -13.30 11.55 15.78
CA VAL A 157 -12.09 11.62 14.96
C VAL A 157 -11.02 12.48 15.61
N GLN A 158 -11.39 13.60 16.25
CA GLN A 158 -10.45 14.42 17.00
C GLN A 158 -9.87 13.70 18.23
N ARG A 159 -10.55 12.68 18.75
CA ARG A 159 -10.05 11.85 19.87
C ARG A 159 -9.25 10.63 19.43
N SER A 160 -9.35 10.19 18.17
CA SER A 160 -8.72 8.95 17.71
C SER A 160 -7.37 9.21 17.04
N THR A 161 -6.33 9.49 17.84
CA THR A 161 -4.96 9.16 17.47
C THR A 161 -4.76 7.65 17.65
N LEU A 162 -4.57 6.92 16.54
CA LEU A 162 -4.13 5.52 16.47
C LEU A 162 -5.12 4.41 16.93
N THR A 163 -5.95 3.91 16.01
CA THR A 163 -6.30 2.47 15.74
C THR A 163 -7.53 2.43 14.81
N GLU A 164 -7.33 2.10 13.54
CA GLU A 164 -7.55 0.78 12.92
C GLU A 164 -8.98 0.56 12.35
N PRO A 165 -9.11 -0.15 11.22
CA PRO A 165 -10.29 -0.21 10.31
C PRO A 165 -11.63 -0.68 10.91
N LEU A 166 -11.67 -1.03 12.19
CA LEU A 166 -12.88 -1.41 12.92
C LEU A 166 -13.89 -0.26 13.03
N VAL A 167 -13.42 0.99 13.11
CA VAL A 167 -14.30 2.16 13.14
C VAL A 167 -15.06 2.31 11.82
N VAL A 168 -14.37 2.08 10.70
CA VAL A 168 -14.98 2.14 9.36
C VAL A 168 -15.95 0.98 9.15
N GLY A 169 -15.60 -0.22 9.62
CA GLY A 169 -16.49 -1.38 9.57
C GLY A 169 -17.78 -1.19 10.39
N GLY A 170 -17.67 -0.67 11.61
CA GLY A 170 -18.83 -0.36 12.46
C GLY A 170 -19.76 0.68 11.83
N LEU A 171 -19.20 1.67 11.14
CA LEU A 171 -19.92 2.72 10.41
C LEU A 171 -20.82 2.15 9.30
N VAL A 172 -20.30 1.23 8.49
CA VAL A 172 -21.05 0.61 7.39
C VAL A 172 -22.17 -0.27 7.93
N VAL A 173 -21.91 -1.04 8.98
CA VAL A 173 -22.91 -1.92 9.61
C VAL A 173 -24.03 -1.09 10.26
N ALA A 174 -23.70 -0.01 10.96
CA ALA A 174 -24.69 0.87 11.57
C ALA A 174 -25.61 1.53 10.53
N ALA A 175 -25.03 1.99 9.41
CA ALA A 175 -25.80 2.57 8.31
C ALA A 175 -26.72 1.52 7.63
N ALA A 176 -26.21 0.31 7.40
CA ALA A 176 -27.00 -0.80 6.85
C ALA A 176 -28.13 -1.23 7.82
N MET A 177 -27.86 -1.27 9.12
CA MET A 177 -28.86 -1.64 10.11
C MET A 177 -29.94 -0.57 10.28
N ALA A 178 -29.58 0.71 10.23
CA ALA A 178 -30.54 1.82 10.29
C ALA A 178 -31.47 1.88 9.07
N THR A 179 -30.96 1.52 7.88
CA THR A 179 -31.78 1.43 6.66
C THR A 179 -32.74 0.24 6.71
N LEU A 180 -32.28 -0.94 7.17
CA LEU A 180 -33.13 -2.12 7.34
C LEU A 180 -34.24 -1.91 8.39
N LEU A 181 -33.91 -1.31 9.54
CA LEU A 181 -34.90 -1.02 10.59
C LEU A 181 -35.97 -0.02 10.15
N ARG A 182 -35.67 0.86 9.17
CA ARG A 182 -36.66 1.77 8.61
C ARG A 182 -37.60 1.09 7.61
N VAL A 183 -37.07 0.20 6.78
CA VAL A 183 -37.89 -0.58 5.83
C VAL A 183 -38.87 -1.50 6.57
N TRP A 184 -38.45 -2.09 7.69
CA TRP A 184 -39.31 -2.95 8.52
C TRP A 184 -40.41 -2.23 9.30
N ARG A 185 -40.37 -0.90 9.36
CA ARG A 185 -41.32 -0.09 10.15
C ARG A 185 -42.45 0.51 9.30
N GLN A 186 -42.38 0.35 7.98
CA GLN A 186 -43.45 0.66 7.02
C GLN A 186 -44.23 -0.60 6.68
#